data_AF-A0A0D2GSF4-F1
#
_entry.id   AF-A0A0D2GSF4-F1
#
_cell.length_a   1.000
_cell.length_b   1.000
_cell.length_c   1.000
_cell.angle_alpha   90.00
_cell.angle_beta   90.00
_cell.angle_gamma   90.00
#
_symmetry.space_group_name_H-M   'P 1'
#
loop_
_entity.id
_entity.type
_entity.pdbx_description
1 polymer ?
#
loop_
_entity_poly.entity_id
_entity_poly.type
_entity_poly.pdbx_seq_one_letter_code
_entity_poly.pdbx_strand_id
1 'polypeptide(L)'
;MATLDTTLTVLLVARKGNALDEARARLLQTNIDEKAHPSPGSDRRVYVGTTLDDVQSAFDQAAKEARTIQHVFVGAGLELELRLEIVKEAISRSGDTCVHLKDATSGPSGFLPFIQAVLGDRA
;
A
#
# COMPACT_ATOMS: atom_id res chain seq x y z
N MET A 1 15.61 25.11 -0.48
CA MET A 1 14.35 24.38 -0.72
C MET A 1 14.71 22.91 -0.81
N ALA A 2 14.46 22.13 0.25
CA ALA A 2 14.64 20.69 0.16
C ALA A 2 13.44 20.14 -0.61
N THR A 3 13.66 19.76 -1.85
CA THR A 3 12.80 18.79 -2.53
C THR A 3 12.83 17.53 -1.67
N LEU A 4 11.80 17.33 -0.86
CA LEU A 4 11.62 16.09 -0.12
C LEU A 4 11.38 15.02 -1.17
N ASP A 5 12.42 14.24 -1.49
CA ASP A 5 12.26 12.92 -2.10
C ASP A 5 11.28 12.18 -1.20
N THR A 6 10.00 12.17 -1.56
CA THR A 6 8.98 11.58 -0.72
C THR A 6 8.99 10.10 -1.05
N THR A 7 9.87 9.37 -0.35
CA THR A 7 9.94 7.91 -0.45
C THR A 7 8.65 7.35 0.13
N LEU A 8 7.81 6.77 -0.72
CA LEU A 8 6.53 6.22 -0.31
C LEU A 8 6.61 4.69 -0.34
N THR A 9 6.48 4.05 0.81
CA THR A 9 6.47 2.58 0.91
C THR A 9 5.10 2.12 1.40
N VAL A 10 4.42 1.33 0.58
CA VAL A 10 3.07 0.84 0.88
C VAL A 10 3.01 -0.67 0.76
N LEU A 11 2.12 -1.28 1.54
CA LEU A 11 1.77 -2.69 1.48
C LEU A 11 0.28 -2.83 1.17
N LEU A 12 -0.02 -3.59 0.12
CA LEU A 12 -1.39 -3.92 -0.27
C LEU A 12 -1.71 -5.36 0.15
N VAL A 13 -2.75 -5.56 0.93
CA VAL A 13 -3.17 -6.88 1.41
C VAL A 13 -4.61 -7.15 0.99
N ALA A 14 -4.83 -8.09 0.07
CA ALA A 14 -6.15 -8.44 -0.42
C ALA A 14 -6.15 -9.87 -0.95
N ARG A 15 -7.32 -10.44 -1.25
CA ARG A 15 -7.38 -11.71 -1.99
C ARG A 15 -6.68 -11.56 -3.34
N LYS A 16 -6.02 -12.63 -3.77
CA LYS A 16 -5.40 -12.69 -5.10
C LYS A 16 -6.47 -12.47 -6.17
N GLY A 17 -6.19 -11.55 -7.09
CA GLY A 17 -7.08 -11.22 -8.19
C GLY A 17 -6.79 -9.84 -8.77
N ASN A 18 -7.52 -9.50 -9.83
CA ASN A 18 -7.23 -8.32 -10.66
C ASN A 18 -7.11 -7.01 -9.88
N ALA A 19 -7.92 -6.81 -8.83
CA ALA A 19 -7.89 -5.57 -8.06
C ALA A 19 -6.54 -5.31 -7.36
N LEU A 20 -5.88 -6.36 -6.86
CA LEU A 20 -4.57 -6.24 -6.19
C LEU A 20 -3.47 -5.93 -7.21
N ASP A 21 -3.47 -6.65 -8.33
CA ASP A 21 -2.49 -6.47 -9.40
C ASP A 21 -2.64 -5.11 -10.08
N GLU A 22 -3.89 -4.67 -10.32
CA GLU A 22 -4.20 -3.35 -10.87
C GLU A 22 -3.77 -2.24 -9.91
N ALA A 23 -4.07 -2.36 -8.61
CA ALA A 23 -3.65 -1.38 -7.62
C ALA A 23 -2.12 -1.27 -7.56
N ARG A 24 -1.41 -2.39 -7.56
CA ARG A 24 0.05 -2.42 -7.61
C ARG A 24 0.58 -1.73 -8.88
N ALA A 25 0.05 -2.09 -10.04
CA ALA A 25 0.49 -1.52 -11.31
C ALA A 25 0.29 0.01 -11.34
N ARG A 26 -0.88 0.49 -10.88
CA ARG A 26 -1.21 1.93 -10.87
C ARG A 26 -0.35 2.74 -9.91
N LEU A 27 -0.02 2.20 -8.73
CA LEU A 27 0.86 2.86 -7.78
C LEU A 27 2.32 2.94 -8.24
N LEU A 28 2.75 2.02 -9.13
CA LEU A 28 4.08 2.07 -9.74
C LEU A 28 4.10 2.99 -10.99
N GLN A 29 2.96 3.11 -11.70
CA GLN A 29 2.82 3.94 -12.92
C GLN A 29 2.69 5.43 -12.65
N THR A 30 2.29 5.85 -11.45
CA THR A 30 2.08 7.26 -11.07
C THR A 30 3.36 8.11 -11.13
N ASN A 31 4.48 7.51 -11.52
CA ASN A 31 5.71 8.19 -11.92
C ASN A 31 5.73 8.74 -13.37
N ILE A 32 4.75 8.43 -14.23
CA ILE A 32 4.89 8.68 -15.69
C ILE A 32 4.09 9.88 -16.21
N ASP A 33 3.10 10.40 -15.48
CA ASP A 33 2.20 11.46 -15.99
C ASP A 33 2.56 12.89 -15.54
N GLU A 34 3.85 13.23 -15.55
CA GLU A 34 4.29 14.63 -15.58
C GLU A 34 5.02 14.91 -16.90
N LYS A 35 4.24 14.99 -17.99
CA LYS A 35 4.64 15.79 -19.15
C LYS A 35 4.70 17.27 -18.76
N ALA A 36 5.76 17.69 -18.06
CA ALA A 36 6.32 19.04 -18.17
C ALA A 36 7.62 19.23 -17.37
N HIS A 37 7.85 18.55 -16.26
CA HIS A 37 9.06 18.75 -15.46
C HIS A 37 9.46 17.42 -14.78
N PRO A 38 10.71 16.95 -14.92
CA PRO A 38 11.20 15.82 -14.14
C PRO A 38 11.36 16.28 -12.69
N SER A 39 10.25 16.32 -11.96
CA SER A 39 10.28 16.37 -10.50
C SER A 39 11.04 15.12 -10.01
N PRO A 40 11.92 15.23 -8.99
CA PRO A 40 12.71 14.11 -8.51
C PRO A 40 11.78 12.93 -8.24
N GLY A 41 12.06 11.81 -8.94
CA GLY A 41 11.13 10.71 -9.08
C GLY A 41 10.65 10.24 -7.72
N SER A 42 9.33 10.19 -7.53
CA SER A 42 8.79 9.65 -6.29
C SER A 42 9.20 8.18 -6.17
N ASP A 43 10.16 7.91 -5.29
CA ASP A 43 10.64 6.56 -5.03
C ASP A 43 9.54 5.80 -4.28
N ARG A 44 8.67 5.16 -5.07
CA ARG A 44 7.51 4.40 -4.59
C ARG A 44 7.86 2.91 -4.55
N ARG A 45 7.74 2.30 -3.37
CA ARG A 45 7.88 0.87 -3.17
C ARG A 45 6.53 0.27 -2.79
N VAL A 46 6.10 -0.74 -3.53
CA VAL A 46 4.81 -1.40 -3.33
C VAL A 46 5.03 -2.87 -3.05
N TYR A 47 4.71 -3.28 -1.83
CA TYR A 47 4.60 -4.67 -1.42
C TYR A 47 3.17 -5.17 -1.62
N VAL A 48 3.02 -6.46 -1.86
CA VAL A 48 1.71 -7.11 -1.98
C VAL A 48 1.69 -8.39 -1.15
N GLY A 49 0.55 -8.68 -0.55
CA GLY A 49 0.33 -9.89 0.23
C GLY A 49 -1.12 -10.35 0.19
N THR A 50 -1.32 -11.61 0.55
CA THR A 50 -2.64 -12.25 0.63
C THR A 50 -2.87 -12.95 1.97
N THR A 51 -1.80 -13.17 2.74
CA THR A 51 -1.75 -13.88 4.01
C THR A 51 -1.00 -13.06 5.06
N LEU A 52 -1.05 -13.50 6.33
CA LEU A 52 -0.27 -12.90 7.40
C LEU A 52 1.25 -13.08 7.20
N ASP A 53 1.68 -14.25 6.70
CA ASP A 53 3.08 -14.51 6.37
C ASP A 53 3.62 -13.56 5.30
N ASP A 54 2.79 -13.21 4.31
CA ASP A 54 3.16 -12.22 3.28
C ASP A 54 3.38 -10.83 3.91
N VAL A 55 2.56 -10.46 4.90
CA VAL A 55 2.70 -9.18 5.61
C VAL A 55 4.01 -9.16 6.40
N GLN A 56 4.30 -10.21 7.16
CA GLN A 56 5.56 -10.33 7.91
C GLN A 56 6.77 -10.26 6.97
N SER A 57 6.71 -11.02 5.88
CA SER A 57 7.77 -11.03 4.85
C SER A 57 7.98 -9.65 4.22
N ALA A 58 6.91 -8.90 3.97
CA ALA A 58 6.99 -7.54 3.44
C ALA A 58 7.68 -6.58 4.43
N PHE A 59 7.35 -6.66 5.72
CA PHE A 59 8.03 -5.86 6.75
C PHE A 59 9.51 -6.24 6.90
N ASP A 60 9.84 -7.54 6.85
CA ASP A 60 11.23 -8.00 6.89
C ASP A 60 12.03 -7.53 5.67
N GLN A 61 11.41 -7.56 4.48
CA GLN A 61 12.04 -7.07 3.27
C GLN A 61 12.23 -5.55 3.32
N ALA A 62 11.22 -4.80 3.74
CA ALA A 62 11.33 -3.35 3.90
C ALA A 62 12.45 -2.98 4.87
N ALA A 63 12.54 -3.68 6.01
CA ALA A 63 13.61 -3.48 6.98
C ALA A 63 15.01 -3.76 6.39
N LYS A 64 15.17 -4.82 5.59
CA LYS A 64 16.42 -5.12 4.87
C LYS A 64 16.79 -4.05 3.85
N GLU A 65 15.79 -3.42 3.23
CA GLU A 65 15.95 -2.31 2.30
C GLU A 65 16.11 -0.95 3.01
N ALA A 66 16.20 -0.93 4.35
CA ALA A 66 16.22 0.29 5.18
C ALA A 66 15.03 1.23 4.93
N ARG A 67 13.84 0.64 4.70
CA ARG A 67 12.58 1.36 4.46
C ARG A 67 11.55 1.04 5.53
N THR A 68 10.71 2.02 5.82
CA THR A 68 9.54 1.87 6.68
C THR A 68 8.28 1.85 5.82
N ILE A 69 7.45 0.82 5.97
CA ILE A 69 6.12 0.78 5.35
C ILE A 69 5.25 1.83 6.06
N GLN A 70 4.82 2.88 5.34
CA GLN A 70 4.01 3.96 5.92
C GLN A 70 2.53 3.64 5.88
N HIS A 71 2.07 2.90 4.85
CA HIS A 71 0.67 2.56 4.69
C HIS A 71 0.47 1.08 4.39
N VAL A 72 -0.44 0.46 5.14
CA VAL A 72 -0.94 -0.89 4.87
C VAL A 72 -2.40 -0.78 4.49
N PHE A 73 -2.76 -1.22 3.29
CA PHE A 73 -4.13 -1.22 2.79
C PHE A 73 -4.70 -2.63 2.83
N VAL A 74 -5.78 -2.84 3.57
CA VAL A 74 -6.40 -4.16 3.75
C VAL A 74 -7.75 -4.20 3.06
N GLY A 75 -7.87 -5.07 2.05
CA GLY A 75 -9.09 -5.32 1.32
C GLY A 75 -10.13 -6.08 2.16
N ALA A 76 -11.40 -5.75 1.94
CA ALA A 76 -12.53 -6.39 2.64
C ALA A 76 -12.87 -7.81 2.16
N GLY A 77 -12.11 -8.36 1.19
CA GLY A 77 -12.27 -9.74 0.73
C GLY A 77 -11.62 -10.79 1.65
N LEU A 78 -10.89 -10.34 2.66
CA LEU A 78 -10.31 -11.20 3.70
C LEU A 78 -11.29 -11.33 4.86
N GLU A 79 -11.30 -12.49 5.51
CA GLU A 79 -12.09 -12.73 6.72
C GLU A 79 -11.70 -11.74 7.83
N LEU A 80 -12.66 -11.39 8.70
CA LEU A 80 -12.49 -10.35 9.70
C LEU A 80 -11.29 -10.62 10.61
N GLU A 81 -11.14 -11.86 11.07
CA GLU A 81 -10.08 -12.33 11.95
C GLU A 81 -8.71 -12.07 11.33
N LEU A 82 -8.52 -12.47 10.07
CA LEU A 82 -7.28 -12.22 9.34
C LEU A 82 -6.99 -10.71 9.19
N ARG A 83 -8.03 -9.90 8.93
CA ARG A 83 -7.86 -8.44 8.84
C ARG A 83 -7.39 -7.84 10.16
N LEU A 84 -7.92 -8.32 11.29
CA LEU A 84 -7.51 -7.86 12.62
C LEU A 84 -6.09 -8.33 12.97
N GLU A 85 -5.71 -9.55 12.60
CA GLU A 85 -4.34 -10.04 12.75
C GLU A 85 -3.35 -9.21 11.95
N ILE A 86 -3.67 -8.85 10.71
CA ILE A 86 -2.85 -7.95 9.89
C ILE A 86 -2.68 -6.58 10.55
N VAL A 87 -3.75 -6.00 11.10
CA VAL A 87 -3.69 -4.72 11.82
C VAL A 87 -2.76 -4.82 13.03
N LYS A 88 -2.94 -5.87 13.84
CA LYS A 88 -2.12 -6.12 15.01
C LYS A 88 -0.65 -6.27 14.63
N GLU A 89 -0.36 -7.07 13.62
CA GLU A 89 1.00 -7.30 13.13
C GLU A 89 1.63 -5.99 12.65
N ALA A 90 0.98 -5.26 11.74
CA ALA A 90 1.53 -4.04 11.16
C ALA A 90 1.88 -2.98 12.22
N ILE A 91 0.99 -2.74 13.18
CA ILE A 91 1.20 -1.76 14.26
C ILE A 91 2.26 -2.26 15.25
N SER A 92 2.38 -3.57 15.46
CA SER A 92 3.43 -4.15 16.32
C SER A 92 4.82 -4.07 15.67
N ARG A 93 4.88 -4.06 14.34
CA ARG A 93 6.12 -4.02 13.55
C ARG A 93 6.67 -2.60 13.38
N SER A 94 5.82 -1.59 13.39
CA SER A 94 6.24 -0.19 13.25
C SER A 94 5.25 0.77 13.90
N GLY A 95 5.77 1.71 14.69
CA GLY A 95 4.99 2.81 15.27
C GLY A 95 4.63 3.92 14.28
N ASP A 96 5.22 3.90 13.08
CA ASP A 96 5.01 4.92 12.03
C ASP A 96 4.06 4.44 10.93
N THR A 97 3.64 3.17 10.96
CA THR A 97 2.71 2.60 9.96
C THR A 97 1.26 2.96 10.28
N CYS A 98 0.55 3.48 9.27
CA CYS A 98 -0.91 3.58 9.29
C CYS A 98 -1.55 2.38 8.57
N VAL A 99 -2.58 1.79 9.17
CA VAL A 99 -3.36 0.70 8.57
C VAL A 99 -4.73 1.21 8.15
N HIS A 100 -5.08 0.94 6.89
CA HIS A 100 -6.30 1.41 6.24
C HIS A 100 -7.18 0.22 5.89
N LEU A 101 -8.37 0.15 6.49
CA LEU A 101 -9.33 -0.92 6.27
C LEU A 101 -10.39 -0.50 5.26
N LYS A 102 -10.46 -1.21 4.14
CA LYS A 102 -11.50 -0.97 3.15
C LYS A 102 -12.88 -1.47 3.63
N ASP A 103 -13.94 -0.82 3.18
CA ASP A 103 -15.31 -1.29 3.34
C ASP A 103 -15.63 -2.50 2.41
N ALA A 104 -16.63 -3.31 2.81
CA ALA A 104 -17.09 -4.42 1.99
C ALA A 104 -18.04 -3.98 0.85
N THR A 105 -18.81 -2.91 1.08
CA THR A 105 -19.90 -2.47 0.21
C THR A 105 -19.45 -2.00 -1.17
N SER A 106 -18.25 -1.42 -1.29
CA SER A 106 -17.67 -0.96 -2.55
C SER A 106 -17.11 -2.09 -3.42
N GLY A 107 -17.12 -3.34 -2.93
CA GLY A 107 -16.69 -4.52 -3.69
C GLY A 107 -15.22 -4.51 -4.10
N PRO A 108 -14.78 -5.40 -4.99
CA PRO A 108 -13.39 -5.46 -5.45
C PRO A 108 -12.94 -4.21 -6.22
N SER A 109 -13.83 -3.63 -7.03
CA SER A 109 -13.54 -2.43 -7.82
C SER A 109 -13.28 -1.18 -6.98
N GLY A 110 -13.75 -1.14 -5.73
CA GLY A 110 -13.48 -0.04 -4.81
C GLY A 110 -12.06 -0.02 -4.21
N PHE A 111 -11.20 -1.02 -4.47
CA PHE A 111 -9.89 -1.10 -3.80
C PHE A 111 -8.90 -0.03 -4.24
N LEU A 112 -8.73 0.14 -5.55
CA LEU A 112 -7.86 1.20 -6.07
C LEU A 112 -8.40 2.62 -5.74
N PRO A 113 -9.70 2.93 -5.96
CA PRO A 113 -10.25 4.24 -5.56
C PRO A 113 -10.06 4.56 -4.07
N PHE A 114 -10.16 3.56 -3.21
CA PHE A 114 -9.89 3.72 -1.77
C PHE A 114 -8.43 4.12 -1.50
N ILE A 115 -7.48 3.42 -2.11
CA ILE A 115 -6.05 3.73 -1.97
C ILE A 115 -5.75 5.15 -2.46
N GLN A 116 -6.29 5.51 -3.63
CA GLN A 116 -6.14 6.84 -4.23
C GLN A 116 -6.69 7.94 -3.34
N ALA A 117 -7.88 7.73 -2.76
CA ALA A 117 -8.50 8.68 -1.85
C ALA A 117 -7.65 8.92 -0.59
N VAL A 118 -7.01 7.87 -0.05
CA VAL A 118 -6.14 7.98 1.13
C VAL A 118 -4.82 8.65 0.80
N LEU A 119 -4.19 8.28 -0.32
CA LEU A 119 -2.89 8.85 -0.73
C LEU A 119 -3.01 10.27 -1.29
N GLY A 120 -4.23 10.78 -1.49
CA GLY A 120 -4.47 12.08 -2.13
C GLY A 120 -4.19 12.07 -3.64
N ASP A 121 -4.02 10.88 -4.24
CA ASP A 121 -3.77 10.69 -5.65
C ASP A 121 -5.11 10.79 -6.39
N ARG A 122 -5.58 12.02 -6.65
CA ARG A 122 -6.77 12.24 -7.46
C ARG A 122 -6.45 11.84 -8.90
N ALA A 123 -7.10 10.78 -9.38
CA ALA A 123 -7.21 10.48 -10.82
C ALA A 123 -7.79 11.70 -11.57
#